data_AF-A0A3R6MVM5-F1
#
_entry.id   AF-A0A3R6MVM5-F1
#
_cell.length_a   1.000
_cell.length_b   1.000
_cell.length_c   1.000
_cell.angle_alpha   90.00
_cell.angle_beta   90.00
_cell.angle_gamma   90.00
#
_symmetry.space_group_name_H-M   'P 1'
#
loop_
_entity.id
_entity.type
_entity.pdbx_description
1 polymer ?
#
loop_
_entity_poly.entity_id
_entity_poly.type
_entity_poly.pdbx_seq_one_letter_code
_entity_poly.pdbx_strand_id
1 'polypeptide(L)'
;MEFSNEHQRRLAMLKAALPYVPPHNKKAMEIILQADNLISLATEVSQNDDEMTLRAAQAEAAATPAVYEKLLLNIKDYCTPAESEVVRMLLNFLHAGELFKNYRDFAKTHSAVKSEEYSENSTQNFMMEFLMSQLSPQQRTTFEQVSKVMNNKKGEEKVYE
;
A
#
# COMPACT_ATOMS: atom_id res chain seq x y z
N MET A 1 -37.34 -0.45 -16.59
CA MET A 1 -36.48 -1.43 -15.88
C MET A 1 -36.80 -2.78 -16.50
N GLU A 2 -36.06 -3.18 -17.53
CA GLU A 2 -36.29 -4.46 -18.21
C GLU A 2 -35.45 -5.54 -17.51
N PHE A 3 -36.12 -6.57 -17.00
CA PHE A 3 -35.44 -7.70 -16.39
C PHE A 3 -35.12 -8.73 -17.48
N SER A 4 -33.83 -8.97 -17.72
CA SER A 4 -33.35 -9.93 -18.73
C SER A 4 -33.67 -11.39 -18.35
N ASN A 5 -33.84 -11.68 -17.05
CA ASN A 5 -34.07 -13.03 -16.54
C ASN A 5 -35.21 -13.04 -15.51
N GLU A 6 -36.10 -14.05 -15.59
CA GLU A 6 -37.21 -14.25 -14.66
C GLU A 6 -36.72 -14.45 -13.22
N HIS A 7 -35.58 -15.10 -13.03
CA HIS A 7 -34.95 -15.27 -11.72
C HIS A 7 -34.60 -13.91 -11.08
N GLN A 8 -33.97 -13.03 -11.85
CA GLN A 8 -33.59 -11.69 -11.41
C GLN A 8 -34.80 -10.81 -11.08
N ARG A 9 -35.91 -10.97 -11.83
CA ARG A 9 -37.19 -10.33 -11.52
C ARG A 9 -37.73 -10.77 -10.15
N ARG A 10 -37.70 -12.07 -9.86
CA ARG A 10 -38.19 -12.63 -8.58
C ARG A 10 -37.32 -12.18 -7.40
N LEU A 11 -36.01 -12.09 -7.57
CA LEU A 11 -35.10 -11.51 -6.56
C LEU A 11 -35.36 -10.04 -6.29
N ALA A 12 -35.61 -9.23 -7.33
CA ALA A 12 -35.95 -7.82 -7.17
C ALA A 12 -37.28 -7.65 -6.42
N MET A 13 -38.28 -8.49 -6.71
CA MET A 13 -39.54 -8.53 -5.97
C MET A 13 -39.32 -8.89 -4.49
N LEU A 14 -38.48 -9.89 -4.20
CA LEU A 14 -38.13 -10.27 -2.83
C LEU A 14 -37.40 -9.13 -2.08
N LYS A 15 -36.42 -8.48 -2.71
CA LYS A 15 -35.72 -7.31 -2.14
C LYS A 15 -36.68 -6.14 -1.86
N ALA A 16 -37.61 -5.87 -2.78
CA ALA A 16 -38.60 -4.80 -2.61
C ALA A 16 -39.64 -5.09 -1.52
N ALA A 17 -39.97 -6.37 -1.29
CA ALA A 17 -40.90 -6.79 -0.26
C ALA A 17 -40.27 -6.85 1.15
N LEU A 18 -38.93 -6.90 1.25
CA LEU A 18 -38.18 -7.03 2.51
C LEU A 18 -38.58 -6.04 3.62
N PRO A 19 -38.86 -4.75 3.35
CA PRO A 19 -39.29 -3.79 4.38
C PRO A 19 -40.66 -4.12 5.01
N TYR A 20 -41.50 -4.87 4.29
CA TYR A 20 -42.87 -5.20 4.70
C TYR A 20 -42.98 -6.59 5.33
N VAL A 21 -41.89 -7.37 5.36
CA VAL A 21 -41.88 -8.71 5.93
C VAL A 21 -41.73 -8.64 7.46
N PRO A 22 -42.55 -9.39 8.22
CA PRO A 22 -42.44 -9.48 9.66
C PRO A 22 -41.04 -9.92 10.13
N PRO A 23 -40.55 -9.46 11.30
CA PRO A 23 -39.17 -9.71 11.77
C PRO A 23 -38.77 -11.20 11.85
N HIS A 24 -39.73 -12.08 12.12
CA HIS A 24 -39.50 -13.53 12.20
C HIS A 24 -39.18 -14.17 10.84
N ASN A 25 -39.78 -13.66 9.74
CA ASN A 25 -39.56 -14.16 8.39
C ASN A 25 -38.47 -13.39 7.64
N LYS A 26 -38.13 -12.18 8.10
CA LYS A 26 -37.10 -11.33 7.48
C LYS A 26 -35.75 -12.03 7.39
N LYS A 27 -35.33 -12.73 8.46
CA LYS A 27 -34.07 -13.48 8.47
C LYS A 27 -34.02 -14.58 7.40
N ALA A 28 -35.09 -15.36 7.26
CA ALA A 28 -35.16 -16.40 6.24
C ALA A 28 -35.07 -15.81 4.82
N MET A 29 -35.72 -14.67 4.60
CA MET A 29 -35.68 -13.96 3.33
C MET A 29 -34.29 -13.37 3.03
N GLU A 30 -33.61 -12.80 4.03
CA GLU A 30 -32.23 -12.32 3.90
C GLU A 30 -31.26 -13.46 3.56
N ILE A 31 -31.42 -14.63 4.19
CA ILE A 31 -30.61 -15.82 3.89
C ILE A 31 -30.80 -16.25 2.43
N ILE A 32 -32.04 -16.28 1.93
CA ILE A 32 -32.32 -16.64 0.53
C ILE A 32 -31.65 -15.64 -0.43
N LEU A 33 -31.75 -14.34 -0.13
CA LEU A 33 -31.12 -13.29 -0.94
C LEU A 33 -29.59 -13.36 -0.92
N GLN A 34 -28.99 -13.73 0.21
CA GLN A 34 -27.54 -13.91 0.32
C GLN A 34 -27.06 -15.20 -0.35
N ALA A 35 -27.84 -16.29 -0.24
CA ALA A 35 -27.54 -17.56 -0.89
C ALA A 35 -27.52 -17.40 -2.42
N ASP A 36 -28.39 -16.56 -2.98
CA ASP A 36 -28.37 -16.25 -4.41
C ASP A 36 -27.06 -15.59 -4.85
N ASN A 37 -26.58 -14.58 -4.10
CA ASN A 37 -25.29 -13.96 -4.38
C ASN A 37 -24.16 -15.00 -4.32
N LEU A 38 -24.22 -15.93 -3.36
CA LEU A 38 -23.23 -17.00 -3.20
C LEU A 38 -23.27 -17.99 -4.36
N ILE A 39 -24.46 -18.38 -4.83
CA ILE A 39 -24.64 -19.25 -6.00
C ILE A 39 -24.09 -18.55 -7.25
N SER A 40 -24.41 -17.27 -7.47
CA SER A 40 -23.87 -16.47 -8.58
C SER A 40 -22.34 -16.49 -8.57
N LEU A 41 -21.73 -16.21 -7.41
CA LEU A 41 -20.28 -16.26 -7.24
C LEU A 41 -19.71 -17.66 -7.54
N ALA A 42 -20.34 -18.72 -7.05
CA ALA A 42 -19.89 -20.09 -7.30
C ALA A 42 -20.01 -20.51 -8.77
N THR A 43 -21.06 -20.06 -9.47
CA THR A 43 -21.25 -20.35 -10.90
C THR A 43 -20.31 -19.55 -11.80
N GLU A 44 -19.99 -18.30 -11.44
CA GLU A 44 -19.04 -17.46 -12.17
C GLU A 44 -17.61 -18.02 -12.13
N VAL A 45 -17.21 -18.64 -11.01
CA VAL A 45 -15.90 -19.31 -10.85
C VAL A 45 -15.72 -20.50 -11.82
N SER A 46 -16.81 -21.13 -12.26
CA SER A 46 -16.74 -22.30 -13.15
C SER A 46 -16.72 -21.98 -14.65
N GLN A 47 -16.98 -20.71 -15.04
CA GLN A 47 -17.13 -20.34 -16.46
C GLN A 47 -15.93 -19.59 -17.04
N ASN A 48 -15.00 -19.11 -16.22
CA ASN A 48 -13.82 -18.36 -16.65
C ASN A 48 -12.54 -19.00 -16.08
N ASP A 49 -12.10 -20.11 -16.69
CA ASP A 49 -10.87 -20.81 -16.29
C ASP A 49 -9.58 -20.00 -16.55
N ASP A 50 -9.63 -18.96 -17.38
CA ASP A 50 -8.43 -18.18 -17.75
C ASP A 50 -8.08 -17.04 -16.78
N GLU A 51 -8.97 -16.68 -15.85
CA GLU A 51 -8.69 -15.64 -14.85
C GLU A 51 -9.49 -15.90 -13.56
N MET A 52 -9.06 -16.90 -12.78
CA MET A 52 -9.63 -17.23 -11.46
C MET A 52 -9.36 -16.10 -10.44
N THR A 53 -10.02 -14.96 -10.62
CA THR A 53 -9.95 -13.82 -9.70
C THR A 53 -11.24 -13.78 -8.93
N LEU A 54 -11.18 -14.14 -7.64
CA LEU A 54 -12.29 -13.96 -6.71
C LEU A 54 -12.74 -12.48 -6.77
N ARG A 55 -13.94 -12.20 -7.29
CA ARG A 55 -14.46 -10.81 -7.37
C ARG A 55 -14.53 -10.13 -5.99
N ALA A 56 -14.68 -10.90 -4.91
CA ALA A 56 -14.59 -10.39 -3.53
C ALA A 56 -13.17 -9.92 -3.13
N ALA A 57 -12.14 -10.36 -3.85
CA ALA A 57 -10.74 -9.94 -3.74
C ALA A 57 -10.29 -9.03 -4.90
N GLN A 58 -11.18 -8.69 -5.85
CA GLN A 58 -10.93 -7.59 -6.77
C GLN A 58 -10.93 -6.31 -5.93
N ALA A 59 -9.73 -5.86 -5.55
CA ALA A 59 -9.53 -4.45 -5.39
C ALA A 59 -9.95 -3.82 -6.73
N GLU A 60 -11.02 -3.03 -6.75
CA GLU A 60 -11.38 -2.18 -7.91
C GLU A 60 -10.21 -1.25 -8.30
N ALA A 61 -9.22 -1.12 -7.42
CA ALA A 61 -7.96 -0.43 -7.66
C ALA A 61 -6.93 -1.36 -8.31
N ALA A 62 -6.29 -0.87 -9.38
CA ALA A 62 -5.11 -1.49 -9.97
C ALA A 62 -4.07 -1.86 -8.88
N ALA A 63 -3.37 -2.98 -9.11
CA ALA A 63 -2.28 -3.50 -8.29
C ALA A 63 -1.14 -2.47 -8.16
N THR A 64 -1.31 -1.52 -7.26
CA THR A 64 -0.35 -0.46 -6.96
C THR A 64 0.32 -0.73 -5.62
N PRO A 65 1.57 -0.25 -5.41
CA PRO A 65 2.27 -0.39 -4.13
C PRO A 65 1.43 0.05 -2.92
N ALA A 66 0.64 1.12 -3.06
CA ALA A 66 -0.25 1.62 -2.01
C ALA A 66 -1.40 0.66 -1.65
N VAL A 67 -1.88 -0.15 -2.60
CA VAL A 67 -2.91 -1.18 -2.35
C VAL A 67 -2.30 -2.33 -1.55
N TYR A 68 -1.09 -2.77 -1.94
CA TYR A 68 -0.37 -3.83 -1.22
C TYR A 68 0.05 -3.40 0.18
N GLU A 69 0.47 -2.15 0.37
CA GLU A 69 0.78 -1.61 1.69
C GLU A 69 -0.44 -1.65 2.62
N LYS A 70 -1.60 -1.17 2.15
CA LYS A 70 -2.85 -1.21 2.92
C LYS A 70 -3.27 -2.63 3.25
N LEU A 71 -3.14 -3.56 2.29
CA LEU A 71 -3.42 -4.98 2.53
C LEU A 71 -2.52 -5.53 3.63
N LEU A 72 -1.19 -5.33 3.51
CA LEU A 72 -0.21 -5.82 4.47
C LEU A 72 -0.43 -5.24 5.87
N LEU A 73 -0.82 -3.97 5.97
CA LEU A 73 -1.18 -3.34 7.25
C LEU A 73 -2.45 -3.95 7.85
N ASN A 74 -3.47 -4.22 7.05
CA ASN A 74 -4.73 -4.78 7.52
C ASN A 74 -4.59 -6.25 7.97
N ILE A 75 -3.73 -7.04 7.32
CA ILE A 75 -3.55 -8.45 7.71
C ILE A 75 -2.59 -8.62 8.90
N LYS A 76 -1.70 -7.65 9.15
CA LYS A 76 -0.65 -7.73 10.17
C LYS A 76 -1.19 -8.07 11.56
N ASP A 77 -2.36 -7.55 11.91
CA ASP A 77 -2.98 -7.73 13.24
C ASP A 77 -3.49 -9.16 13.46
N TYR A 78 -3.66 -9.93 12.39
CA TYR A 78 -4.11 -11.33 12.41
C TYR A 78 -2.96 -12.32 12.21
N CYS A 79 -1.75 -11.84 11.96
CA CYS A 79 -0.58 -12.68 11.72
C CYS A 79 0.02 -13.25 13.02
N THR A 80 0.58 -14.46 12.92
CA THR A 80 1.47 -15.01 13.95
C THR A 80 2.77 -14.19 14.06
N PRO A 81 3.56 -14.34 15.14
CA PRO A 81 4.82 -13.61 15.29
C PRO A 81 5.79 -13.79 14.11
N ALA A 82 5.92 -15.01 13.58
CA ALA A 82 6.78 -15.31 12.43
C ALA A 82 6.26 -14.65 11.13
N GLU A 83 4.96 -14.73 10.87
CA GLU A 83 4.34 -14.08 9.70
C GLU A 83 4.42 -12.54 9.80
N SER A 84 4.32 -12.00 11.01
CA SER A 84 4.44 -10.56 11.27
C SER A 84 5.84 -10.03 10.92
N GLU A 85 6.90 -10.85 11.07
CA GLU A 85 8.23 -10.49 10.58
C GLU A 85 8.29 -10.43 9.06
N VAL A 86 7.67 -11.40 8.37
CA VAL A 86 7.56 -11.42 6.92
C VAL A 86 6.79 -10.20 6.40
N VAL A 87 5.66 -9.86 7.04
CA VAL A 87 4.86 -8.67 6.68
C VAL A 87 5.66 -7.39 6.89
N ARG A 88 6.42 -7.25 8.00
CA ARG A 88 7.30 -6.10 8.21
C ARG A 88 8.39 -6.00 7.14
N MET A 89 8.99 -7.12 6.76
CA MET A 89 9.99 -7.17 5.70
C MET A 89 9.41 -6.70 4.35
N LEU A 90 8.21 -7.16 4.00
CA LEU A 90 7.52 -6.74 2.77
C LEU A 90 7.15 -5.26 2.79
N LEU A 91 6.66 -4.74 3.91
CA LEU A 91 6.37 -3.30 4.07
C LEU A 91 7.64 -2.46 3.91
N ASN A 92 8.72 -2.85 4.58
CA ASN A 92 10.01 -2.17 4.45
C ASN A 92 10.53 -2.17 3.00
N PHE A 93 10.30 -3.26 2.26
CA PHE A 93 10.67 -3.35 0.86
C PHE A 93 9.84 -2.40 -0.02
N LEU A 94 8.53 -2.30 0.20
CA LEU A 94 7.66 -1.35 -0.50
C LEU A 94 8.11 0.09 -0.25
N HIS A 95 8.37 0.46 1.01
CA HIS A 95 8.86 1.79 1.38
C HIS A 95 10.24 2.08 0.78
N ALA A 96 11.15 1.10 0.76
CA ALA A 96 12.45 1.24 0.11
C ALA A 96 12.31 1.44 -1.40
N GLY A 97 11.36 0.78 -2.05
CA GLY A 97 11.05 0.97 -3.47
C GLY A 97 10.57 2.39 -3.78
N GLU A 98 9.69 2.96 -2.95
CA GLU A 98 9.26 4.35 -3.08
C GLU A 98 10.40 5.33 -2.83
N LEU A 99 11.21 5.10 -1.79
CA LEU A 99 12.40 5.90 -1.49
C LEU A 99 13.38 5.91 -2.69
N PHE A 100 13.61 4.74 -3.30
CA PHE A 100 14.48 4.63 -4.47
C PHE A 100 13.89 5.32 -5.70
N LYS A 101 12.58 5.20 -5.93
CA LYS A 101 11.91 5.92 -7.01
C LYS A 101 12.03 7.43 -6.82
N ASN A 102 11.76 7.92 -5.61
CA ASN A 102 11.90 9.32 -5.23
C ASN A 102 13.35 9.80 -5.41
N TYR A 103 14.33 9.00 -5.00
CA TYR A 103 15.76 9.29 -5.24
C TYR A 103 16.06 9.42 -6.73
N ARG A 104 15.59 8.47 -7.55
CA ARG A 104 15.84 8.46 -8.99
C ARG A 104 15.20 9.67 -9.67
N ASP A 105 14.01 10.06 -9.24
CA ASP A 105 13.30 11.22 -9.79
C ASP A 105 13.97 12.53 -9.34
N PHE A 106 14.45 12.60 -8.09
CA PHE A 106 15.30 13.68 -7.58
C PHE A 106 16.63 13.78 -8.34
N ALA A 107 17.29 12.65 -8.60
CA ALA A 107 18.52 12.56 -9.37
C ALA A 107 18.37 13.05 -10.81
N LYS A 108 17.27 12.66 -11.48
CA LYS A 108 16.98 13.11 -12.85
C LYS A 108 16.69 14.60 -12.94
N THR A 109 15.97 15.15 -11.97
CA THR A 109 15.66 16.59 -11.94
C THR A 109 16.89 17.44 -11.63
N HIS A 110 17.82 16.95 -10.82
CA HIS A 110 19.08 17.65 -10.53
C HIS A 110 20.18 17.46 -11.57
N SER A 111 20.27 16.28 -12.21
CA SER A 111 21.23 16.05 -13.30
C SER A 111 20.88 16.84 -14.57
N ALA A 112 19.60 17.15 -14.80
CA ALA A 112 19.16 18.04 -15.86
C ALA A 112 19.52 19.52 -15.62
N VAL A 113 19.86 19.91 -14.39
CA VAL A 113 20.17 21.31 -14.00
C VAL A 113 21.68 21.60 -13.98
N LYS A 114 22.55 20.58 -13.98
CA LYS A 114 24.01 20.76 -14.00
C LYS A 114 24.67 19.91 -15.09
N SER A 115 24.67 20.46 -16.30
CA SER A 115 25.69 20.18 -17.30
C SER A 115 26.98 20.87 -16.83
N GLU A 116 27.88 20.17 -16.13
CA GLU A 116 29.34 20.39 -16.13
C GLU A 116 30.00 19.57 -15.00
N GLU A 117 30.99 18.75 -15.41
CA GLU A 117 31.97 17.96 -14.63
C GLU A 117 31.49 17.08 -13.45
N TYR A 118 31.36 15.78 -13.73
CA TYR A 118 31.18 14.74 -12.72
C TYR A 118 32.52 14.35 -12.07
N SER A 119 32.68 14.67 -10.77
CA SER A 119 33.61 14.00 -9.86
C SER A 119 32.81 13.01 -9.00
N GLU A 120 33.29 11.78 -8.80
CA GLU A 120 32.60 10.73 -8.00
C GLU A 120 32.21 11.18 -6.58
N ASN A 121 32.88 12.19 -6.01
CA ASN A 121 32.56 12.80 -4.72
C ASN A 121 31.24 13.61 -4.73
N SER A 122 30.75 14.08 -5.89
CA SER A 122 29.49 14.83 -5.98
C SER A 122 28.27 13.90 -5.84
N THR A 123 28.37 12.67 -6.34
CA THR A 123 27.30 11.66 -6.30
C THR A 123 26.97 11.20 -4.88
N GLN A 124 27.99 11.07 -4.00
CA GLN A 124 27.79 10.73 -2.59
C GLN A 124 27.15 11.88 -1.80
N ASN A 125 27.58 13.13 -2.05
CA ASN A 125 26.97 14.32 -1.44
C ASN A 125 25.50 14.47 -1.84
N PHE A 126 25.18 14.13 -3.08
CA PHE A 126 23.82 14.20 -3.62
C PHE A 126 22.85 13.18 -2.98
N MET A 127 23.31 11.94 -2.80
CA MET A 127 22.52 10.94 -2.07
C MET A 127 22.30 11.35 -0.61
N MET A 128 23.31 11.95 0.03
CA MET A 128 23.18 12.45 1.38
C MET A 128 22.18 13.61 1.48
N GLU A 129 22.19 14.52 0.52
CA GLU A 129 21.22 15.63 0.41
C GLU A 129 19.79 15.11 0.25
N PHE A 130 19.60 14.10 -0.59
CA PHE A 130 18.31 13.42 -0.72
C PHE A 130 17.87 12.78 0.60
N LEU A 131 18.72 11.99 1.26
CA LEU A 131 18.37 11.34 2.52
C LEU A 131 18.01 12.36 3.61
N MET A 132 18.75 13.46 3.70
CA MET A 132 18.42 14.58 4.60
C MET A 132 17.07 15.22 4.25
N SER A 133 16.73 15.32 2.96
CA SER A 133 15.42 15.80 2.51
C SER A 133 14.25 14.90 2.95
N GLN A 134 14.49 13.61 3.16
CA GLN A 134 13.46 12.64 3.56
C GLN A 134 13.26 12.54 5.09
N LEU A 135 14.17 13.10 5.90
CA LEU A 135 14.06 13.10 7.35
C LEU A 135 13.05 14.14 7.84
N SER A 136 12.36 13.82 8.94
CA SER A 136 11.53 14.79 9.67
C SER A 136 12.37 15.95 10.22
N PRO A 137 11.80 17.15 10.46
CA PRO A 137 12.55 18.30 10.96
C PRO A 137 13.32 18.01 12.24
N GLN A 138 12.72 17.24 13.17
CA GLN A 138 13.37 16.84 14.41
C GLN A 138 14.56 15.90 14.16
N GLN A 139 14.44 14.93 13.25
CA GLN A 139 15.53 14.03 12.89
C GLN A 139 16.68 14.75 12.16
N ARG A 140 16.37 15.74 11.32
CA ARG A 140 17.39 16.59 10.67
C ARG A 140 18.19 17.36 11.71
N THR A 141 17.51 18.00 12.67
CA THR A 141 18.18 18.74 13.74
C THR A 141 19.08 17.83 14.57
N THR A 142 18.62 16.63 14.95
CA THR A 142 19.44 15.67 15.68
C THR A 142 20.65 15.21 14.86
N PHE A 143 20.46 14.92 13.57
CA PHE A 143 21.56 14.53 12.69
C PHE A 143 22.60 15.65 12.53
N GLU A 144 22.16 16.89 12.32
CA GLU A 144 23.04 18.05 12.24
C GLU A 144 23.80 18.29 13.55
N GLN A 145 23.13 18.13 14.69
CA GLN A 145 23.75 18.24 16.01
C GLN A 145 24.83 17.17 16.20
N VAL A 146 24.53 15.91 15.88
CA VAL A 146 25.49 14.80 16.00
C VAL A 146 26.67 14.98 15.04
N SER A 147 26.42 15.38 13.79
CA SER A 147 27.46 15.66 12.80
C SER A 147 28.38 16.80 13.24
N LYS A 148 27.81 17.89 13.80
CA LYS A 148 28.59 19.00 14.39
C LYS A 148 29.46 18.53 15.55
N VAL A 149 28.94 17.69 16.44
CA VAL A 149 29.72 17.14 17.57
C VAL A 149 30.85 16.22 17.10
N MET A 150 30.62 15.38 16.08
CA MET A 150 31.66 14.49 15.54
C MET A 150 32.74 15.25 14.76
N ASN A 151 32.38 16.28 13.98
CA ASN A 151 33.35 17.08 13.23
C ASN A 151 34.13 18.05 14.13
N ASN A 152 33.53 18.61 15.18
CA ASN A 152 34.26 19.44 16.14
C ASN A 152 35.33 18.65 16.91
N LYS A 153 35.07 17.37 17.24
CA LYS A 153 36.07 16.52 17.91
C LYS A 153 37.32 16.23 17.06
N LYS A 154 37.23 16.29 15.73
CA LYS A 154 38.41 16.15 14.85
C LYS A 154 39.27 17.42 14.78
N GLY A 155 38.77 18.57 15.24
CA GLY A 155 39.48 19.85 15.23
C GLY A 155 40.29 20.12 16.51
N GLU A 156 40.01 19.43 17.61
CA GLU A 156 40.64 19.69 18.91
C GLU A 156 41.88 18.83 19.19
N GLU A 157 42.25 17.90 18.30
CA GLU A 157 43.40 17.00 18.48
C GLU A 157 44.74 17.56 17.96
N LYS A 158 44.81 18.86 17.64
CA LYS A 158 46.05 19.54 17.19
C LYS A 158 46.37 20.84 17.92
N VAL A 159 46.43 20.80 19.24
CA VAL A 159 47.26 21.67 20.09
C VAL A 159 47.51 20.80 21.33
N TYR A 160 48.72 20.37 21.69
CA TYR A 160 49.87 21.15 22.14
C TYR A 160 51.18 20.41 21.82
N GLU A 161 52.22 21.22 21.56
CA GLU A 161 53.65 20.89 21.58
C GLU A 161 54.11 20.22 22.89
#